data_AF-A0A9D6JZJ7-F1
#
_entry.id   AF-A0A9D6JZJ7-F1
#
_cell.length_a   1.000
_cell.length_b   1.000
_cell.length_c   1.000
_cell.angle_alpha   90.00
_cell.angle_beta   90.00
_cell.angle_gamma   90.00
#
_symmetry.space_group_name_H-M   'P 1'
#
loop_
_entity.id
_entity.type
_entity.pdbx_description
1 polymer ?
#
loop_
_entity_poly.entity_id
_entity_poly.type
_entity_poly.pdbx_seq_one_letter_code
_entity_poly.pdbx_strand_id
1 'polypeptide(L)'
;MLRRYKDATLINPGSVGLPAERDPDTGQVYNPPWAEYALVDYSADKLGIELRRVRVDVEAVIRAAMKSGMPHAEWWTGDWRKD
;
A
#
# COMPACT_ATOMS: atom_id res chain seq x y z
N MET A 1 -2.58 -7.42 5.26
CA MET A 1 -3.42 -8.18 6.23
C MET A 1 -3.12 -9.67 6.09
N LEU A 2 -3.04 -10.40 7.21
CA LEU A 2 -3.02 -11.87 7.25
C LEU A 2 -3.96 -12.35 8.34
N ARG A 3 -4.89 -13.24 8.02
CA ARG A 3 -5.91 -13.76 8.96
C ARG A 3 -6.18 -15.24 8.70
N ARG A 4 -6.27 -16.04 9.76
CA ARG A 4 -6.84 -17.39 9.69
C ARG A 4 -8.36 -17.34 9.86
N TYR A 5 -9.08 -18.08 9.03
CA TYR A 5 -10.53 -18.25 9.14
C TYR A 5 -10.89 -19.70 8.82
N LYS A 6 -11.23 -20.47 9.86
CA LYS A 6 -11.38 -21.93 9.76
C LYS A 6 -10.13 -22.52 9.10
N ASP A 7 -10.30 -23.36 8.08
CA ASP A 7 -9.23 -24.03 7.36
C ASP A 7 -8.58 -23.14 6.28
N ALA A 8 -9.04 -21.89 6.12
CA ALA A 8 -8.52 -20.95 5.14
C ALA A 8 -7.56 -19.92 5.75
N THR A 9 -6.62 -19.45 4.91
CA THR A 9 -5.78 -18.28 5.19
C THR A 9 -6.23 -17.15 4.25
N LEU A 10 -6.69 -16.05 4.82
CA LEU A 10 -7.04 -14.83 4.09
C LEU A 10 -5.85 -13.89 4.12
N ILE A 11 -5.44 -13.44 2.94
CA ILE A 11 -4.38 -12.46 2.78
C ILE A 11 -4.90 -11.26 1.99
N ASN A 12 -4.42 -10.07 2.37
CA ASN A 12 -4.50 -8.88 1.53
C ASN A 12 -3.07 -8.33 1.44
N PRO A 13 -2.47 -8.28 0.23
CA PRO A 13 -1.09 -7.85 0.03
C PRO A 13 -0.90 -6.34 0.24
N GLY A 14 -1.97 -5.58 0.39
CA GLY A 14 -1.96 -4.13 0.38
C GLY A 14 -2.15 -3.58 -1.04
N SER A 15 -1.72 -2.35 -1.24
CA SER A 15 -1.79 -1.65 -2.52
C SER A 15 -0.40 -1.17 -2.95
N VAL A 16 -0.07 -1.41 -4.22
CA VAL A 16 1.18 -0.93 -4.81
C VAL A 16 1.13 0.58 -5.08
N GLY A 17 0.00 1.08 -5.59
CA GLY A 17 -0.11 2.46 -6.08
C GLY A 17 -0.77 3.43 -5.12
N LEU A 18 -1.48 2.94 -4.10
CA LEU A 18 -2.20 3.77 -3.14
C LEU A 18 -2.45 2.99 -1.83
N PRO A 19 -1.42 2.66 -1.05
CA PRO A 19 -1.62 2.12 0.30
C PRO A 19 -2.35 3.13 1.17
N ALA A 20 -3.07 2.65 2.18
CA ALA A 20 -3.79 3.49 3.11
C ALA A 20 -3.52 3.03 4.55
N GLU A 21 -3.08 3.96 5.39
CA GLU A 21 -2.95 3.76 6.82
C GLU A 21 -3.85 4.71 7.57
N ARG A 22 -4.18 4.36 8.81
CA ARG A 22 -4.94 5.21 9.73
C ARG A 22 -4.02 5.63 10.86
N ASP A 23 -3.88 6.93 11.04
CA ASP A 23 -3.18 7.51 12.17
C ASP A 23 -3.92 7.13 13.47
N PRO A 24 -3.23 6.52 14.46
CA PRO A 24 -3.89 5.98 15.65
C PRO A 24 -4.42 7.06 16.59
N ASP A 25 -3.83 8.26 16.60
CA ASP A 25 -4.18 9.35 17.51
C ASP A 25 -5.30 10.21 16.94
N THR A 26 -5.22 10.52 15.65
CA THR A 26 -6.16 11.42 14.97
C THR A 26 -7.27 10.68 14.22
N GLY A 27 -7.09 9.39 13.94
CA GLY A 27 -7.99 8.61 13.12
C GLY A 27 -7.97 8.99 11.64
N GLN A 28 -7.12 9.93 11.21
CA GLN A 28 -7.02 10.36 9.82
C GLN A 28 -6.42 9.26 8.94
N VAL A 29 -6.97 9.07 7.74
CA VAL A 29 -6.41 8.16 6.74
C VAL A 29 -5.38 8.92 5.90
N TYR A 30 -4.25 8.29 5.62
CA TYR A 30 -3.19 8.86 4.78
C TYR A 30 -2.54 7.78 3.90
N ASN A 31 -1.85 8.22 2.86
CA ASN A 31 -1.06 7.34 1.99
C ASN A 31 0.42 7.38 2.40
N PRO A 32 1.00 6.28 2.91
CA PRO A 32 2.42 6.24 3.29
C PRO A 32 3.37 6.16 2.07
N PRO A 33 4.67 6.50 2.24
CA PRO A 33 5.66 6.58 1.15
C PRO A 33 6.29 5.23 0.77
N TRP A 34 5.48 4.17 0.65
CA TRP A 34 5.93 2.86 0.18
C TRP A 34 4.87 2.18 -0.67
N ALA A 35 5.24 1.19 -1.46
CA ALA A 35 4.31 0.26 -2.08
C ALA A 35 4.17 -0.99 -1.20
N GLU A 36 2.99 -1.60 -1.18
CA GLU A 36 2.72 -2.84 -0.45
C GLU A 36 2.43 -4.00 -1.42
N TYR A 37 3.04 -5.15 -1.15
CA TYR A 37 2.81 -6.37 -1.91
C TYR A 37 3.06 -7.62 -1.05
N ALA A 38 2.75 -8.80 -1.59
CA ALA A 38 3.08 -10.06 -0.95
C ALA A 38 3.80 -11.01 -1.93
N LEU A 39 4.73 -11.80 -1.40
CA LEU A 39 5.21 -13.01 -2.05
C LEU A 39 4.50 -14.20 -1.40
N VAL A 40 3.94 -15.09 -2.22
CA VAL A 40 3.27 -16.31 -1.77
C VAL A 40 3.94 -17.48 -2.44
N ASP A 41 4.46 -18.39 -1.62
CA ASP A 41 5.09 -19.63 -2.05
C ASP A 41 4.32 -20.81 -1.46
N TYR A 42 4.19 -21.88 -2.24
CA TYR A 42 3.66 -23.15 -1.74
C TYR A 42 4.58 -24.28 -2.19
N SER A 43 5.33 -24.83 -1.24
CA SER A 43 6.32 -25.87 -1.48
C SER A 43 6.37 -26.86 -0.32
N ALA A 44 6.59 -28.15 -0.63
CA ALA A 44 6.65 -29.23 0.36
C ALA A 44 5.51 -29.20 1.40
N ASP A 45 4.27 -28.99 0.91
CA ASP A 45 3.05 -28.85 1.71
C ASP A 45 3.08 -27.74 2.78
N LYS A 46 3.92 -26.73 2.57
CA LYS A 46 4.03 -25.54 3.41
C LYS A 46 3.69 -24.30 2.61
N LEU A 47 2.87 -23.45 3.22
CA LEU A 47 2.51 -22.14 2.70
C LEU A 47 3.45 -21.08 3.29
N GLY A 48 4.26 -20.45 2.45
CA GLY A 48 5.05 -19.27 2.76
C GLY A 48 4.33 -18.00 2.33
N ILE A 49 4.19 -17.03 3.23
CA ILE A 49 3.62 -15.71 2.92
C ILE A 49 4.54 -14.64 3.48
N GLU A 50 5.02 -13.76 2.61
CA GLU A 50 5.83 -12.61 2.98
C GLU A 50 5.10 -11.34 2.60
N LEU A 51 4.73 -10.52 3.59
CA LEU A 51 4.21 -9.18 3.35
C LEU A 51 5.39 -8.22 3.29
N ARG A 52 5.49 -7.47 2.19
CA ARG A 52 6.65 -6.63 1.91
C ARG A 52 6.23 -5.19 1.62
N ARG A 53 7.15 -4.28 1.98
CA ARG A 53 7.09 -2.85 1.68
C ARG A 53 8.34 -2.46 0.93
N VAL A 54 8.21 -1.57 -0.06
CA VAL A 54 9.35 -0.95 -0.75
C VAL A 54 9.13 0.55 -0.81
N ARG A 55 10.15 1.36 -0.44
CA ARG A 55 10.03 2.81 -0.49
C ARG A 55 9.78 3.31 -1.91
N VAL A 56 8.95 4.35 -2.01
CA VAL A 56 8.61 5.02 -3.26
C VAL A 56 8.96 6.49 -3.13
N ASP A 57 9.57 7.07 -4.18
CA ASP A 57 9.73 8.52 -4.28
C ASP A 57 8.35 9.14 -4.59
N VAL A 58 7.62 9.43 -3.51
CA VAL A 58 6.28 10.01 -3.53
C VAL A 58 6.27 11.36 -4.24
N GLU A 59 7.32 12.16 -4.04
CA GLU A 59 7.37 13.47 -4.66
C GLU A 59 7.51 13.35 -6.17
N ALA A 60 8.26 12.38 -6.69
CA ALA A 60 8.32 12.10 -8.11
C ALA A 60 6.95 11.69 -8.67
N VAL A 61 6.21 10.86 -7.95
CA VAL A 61 4.83 10.46 -8.33
C VAL A 61 3.90 11.67 -8.35
N ILE A 62 3.92 12.51 -7.32
CA ILE A 62 3.10 13.73 -7.24
C ILE A 62 3.46 14.68 -8.39
N ARG A 63 4.75 14.94 -8.63
CA ARG A 63 5.19 15.79 -9.75
C ARG A 63 4.72 15.25 -11.10
N ALA A 64 4.80 13.93 -11.30
CA ALA A 64 4.32 13.30 -12.53
C ALA A 64 2.79 13.44 -12.69
N ALA A 65 2.02 13.22 -11.61
CA ALA A 65 0.57 13.38 -11.62
C ALA A 65 0.14 14.82 -11.92
N MET A 66 0.79 15.81 -11.31
CA MET A 66 0.51 17.22 -11.57
C MET A 66 0.84 17.63 -13.01
N LYS A 67 1.86 17.02 -13.62
CA LYS A 67 2.28 17.34 -15.00
C LYS A 67 1.47 16.61 -16.07
N SER A 68 0.81 15.50 -15.74
CA SER A 68 0.19 14.61 -16.74
C SER A 68 -1.11 15.13 -17.35
N GLY A 69 -1.70 16.19 -16.78
CA GLY A 69 -3.05 16.64 -17.14
C GLY A 69 -4.15 15.74 -16.54
N MET A 70 -3.81 14.90 -15.56
CA MET A 70 -4.77 14.06 -14.86
C MET A 70 -5.87 14.91 -14.18
N PRO A 71 -7.16 14.59 -14.38
CA PRO A 71 -8.23 15.25 -13.65
C PRO A 71 -8.06 15.10 -12.13
N HIS A 72 -8.29 16.19 -11.40
CA HIS A 72 -8.27 16.21 -9.93
C HIS A 72 -6.93 15.77 -9.30
N ALA A 73 -5.80 16.12 -9.92
CA ALA A 73 -4.47 15.74 -9.44
C ALA A 73 -4.18 16.26 -8.02
N GLU A 74 -4.62 17.47 -7.67
CA GLU A 74 -4.46 18.05 -6.34
C GLU A 74 -5.21 17.24 -5.28
N TRP A 75 -6.43 16.81 -5.60
CA TRP A 75 -7.21 15.96 -4.70
C TRP A 75 -6.56 14.59 -4.51
N TRP A 76 -6.16 13.94 -5.61
CA TRP A 76 -5.54 12.61 -5.56
C TRP A 76 -4.19 12.59 -4.82
N THR A 77 -3.43 13.68 -4.88
CA THR A 77 -2.11 13.80 -4.23
C THR A 77 -2.19 14.32 -2.78
N GLY A 78 -3.35 14.77 -2.32
CA GLY A 78 -3.49 15.52 -1.06
C GLY A 78 -3.20 14.73 0.21
N ASP A 79 -3.39 13.40 0.18
CA ASP A 79 -3.33 12.55 1.38
C ASP A 79 -1.98 11.81 1.56
N TRP A 80 -1.02 12.04 0.66
CA TRP A 80 0.31 11.43 0.76
C TRP A 80 1.17 12.07 1.85
N ARG A 81 1.70 11.25 2.78
CA ARG A 81 2.76 11.67 3.70
C ARG A 81 4.11 11.55 3.00
N LYS A 82 4.85 12.66 2.97
CA LYS A 82 6.20 12.77 2.42
C LYS A 82 7.17 12.72 3.59
N ASP A 83 7.80 11.57 3.79
CA ASP A 83 8.74 11.21 4.88
C ASP A 83 8.35 11.53 6.34
#